data_AF-A0A1S6HA81-F1
#
_entry.id   AF-A0A1S6HA81-F1
#
_cell.length_a   1.000
_cell.length_b   1.000
_cell.length_c   1.000
_cell.angle_alpha   90.00
_cell.angle_beta   90.00
_cell.angle_gamma   90.00
#
_symmetry.space_group_name_H-M   'P 1'
#
loop_
_entity.id
_entity.type
_entity.pdbx_description
1 polymer ?
#
loop_
_entity_poly.entity_id
_entity_poly.type
_entity_poly.pdbx_seq_one_letter_code
_entity_poly.pdbx_strand_id
1 'polypeptide(L)'
;MGRFQDDSSEDSLSRVSYKAICSDCGQECEVPFEPKEGRPVRCNDCFKKSRPRRSFGRPQFRRREREMHKAVCAECKQECEVPFKPVEGKPVLCRDCFRNKKSQNQEEF
;
A
#
# COMPACT_ATOMS: atom_id res chain seq x y z
N MET A 1 -38.79 -38.61 18.77
CA MET A 1 -38.29 -37.36 19.37
C MET A 1 -36.78 -37.48 19.55
N GLY A 2 -36.02 -36.91 18.61
CA GLY A 2 -34.55 -37.01 18.56
C GLY A 2 -33.88 -35.73 19.09
N ARG A 3 -32.71 -35.93 19.69
CA ARG A 3 -31.89 -34.99 20.45
C ARG A 3 -31.34 -33.84 19.61
N PHE A 4 -31.26 -32.65 20.22
CA PHE A 4 -30.07 -31.79 20.16
C PHE A 4 -30.21 -30.74 21.26
N GLN A 5 -29.64 -31.01 22.43
CA GLN A 5 -29.37 -29.93 23.38
C GLN A 5 -28.18 -29.18 22.81
N ASP A 6 -28.44 -27.93 22.43
CA ASP A 6 -27.44 -26.96 22.02
C ASP A 6 -26.50 -26.74 23.20
N ASP A 7 -25.37 -27.45 23.17
CA ASP A 7 -24.27 -27.34 24.13
C ASP A 7 -23.52 -26.04 23.81
N SER A 8 -24.14 -24.93 24.21
CA SER A 8 -23.53 -23.61 24.34
C SER A 8 -22.47 -23.66 25.46
N SER A 9 -21.42 -24.45 25.26
CA SER A 9 -20.28 -24.58 26.16
C SER A 9 -19.34 -23.41 25.98
N GLU A 10 -19.62 -22.34 26.73
CA GLU A 10 -18.62 -21.58 27.47
C GLU A 10 -17.37 -21.12 26.68
N ASP A 11 -17.52 -20.63 25.46
CA ASP A 11 -16.52 -19.79 24.79
C ASP A 11 -16.50 -18.36 25.39
N SER A 12 -16.62 -18.30 26.71
CA SER A 12 -16.48 -17.09 27.53
C SER A 12 -15.02 -16.65 27.49
N LEU A 13 -14.65 -15.93 26.43
CA LEU A 13 -13.98 -14.62 26.46
C LEU A 13 -13.10 -14.29 27.69
N SER A 14 -12.28 -15.22 28.17
CA SER A 14 -11.23 -14.89 29.13
C SER A 14 -10.07 -14.33 28.33
N ARG A 15 -9.81 -13.03 28.48
CA ARG A 15 -8.62 -12.37 27.94
C ARG A 15 -7.39 -12.87 28.70
N VAL A 16 -7.04 -14.15 28.53
CA VAL A 16 -5.88 -14.73 29.20
C VAL A 16 -4.64 -14.10 28.60
N SER A 17 -4.03 -13.21 29.37
CA SER A 17 -2.68 -12.73 29.09
C SER A 17 -1.66 -13.70 29.68
N TYR A 18 -0.68 -14.07 28.86
CA TYR A 18 0.46 -14.88 29.28
C TYR A 18 1.64 -13.97 29.57
N LYS A 19 2.33 -14.21 30.68
CA LYS A 19 3.59 -13.52 31.00
C LYS A 19 4.70 -14.09 30.13
N ALA A 20 5.43 -13.21 29.46
CA ALA A 20 6.56 -13.59 28.63
C ALA A 20 7.65 -12.52 28.67
N ILE A 21 8.88 -12.89 28.31
CA ILE A 21 10.02 -11.98 28.26
C ILE A 21 10.22 -11.53 26.81
N CYS A 22 10.23 -10.22 26.59
CA CYS A 22 10.48 -9.67 25.26
C CYS A 22 11.91 -9.98 24.80
N SER A 23 12.06 -10.61 23.64
CA SER A 23 13.39 -10.94 23.08
C SER A 23 14.19 -9.71 22.62
N ASP A 24 13.55 -8.56 22.37
CA ASP A 24 14.21 -7.34 21.91
C ASP A 24 14.59 -6.37 23.05
N CYS A 25 13.82 -6.33 24.14
CA CYS A 25 14.08 -5.39 25.26
C CYS A 25 14.31 -6.07 26.62
N GLY A 26 14.10 -7.39 26.74
CA GLY A 26 14.32 -8.14 27.98
C GLY A 26 13.28 -7.88 29.08
N GLN A 27 12.22 -7.09 28.82
CA GLN A 27 11.19 -6.78 29.80
C GLN A 27 10.08 -7.84 29.84
N GLU A 28 9.52 -8.05 31.03
CA GLU A 28 8.31 -8.85 31.22
C GLU A 28 7.11 -8.13 30.58
N CYS A 29 6.41 -8.81 29.68
CA CYS A 29 5.22 -8.31 29.02
C CYS A 29 4.08 -9.34 29.03
N GLU A 30 2.86 -8.82 29.02
CA GLU A 30 1.63 -9.60 28.90
C GLU A 30 1.22 -9.70 27.43
N VAL A 31 1.22 -10.93 26.91
CA VAL A 31 0.85 -11.22 25.53
C VAL A 31 -0.43 -12.04 25.45
N PRO A 32 -1.32 -11.78 24.47
CA PRO A 32 -2.58 -12.50 24.33
C PRO A 32 -2.41 -13.90 23.70
N PHE A 33 -1.18 -14.40 23.61
CA PHE A 33 -0.84 -15.68 22.99
C PHE A 33 0.15 -16.43 23.86
N GLU A 34 0.07 -17.76 23.85
CA GLU A 34 0.99 -18.62 24.58
C GLU A 34 2.40 -18.58 23.95
N PRO A 35 3.47 -18.29 24.72
CA PRO A 35 4.84 -18.26 24.22
C PRO A 35 5.31 -19.69 23.89
N LYS A 36 5.72 -19.93 22.63
CA LYS A 36 6.19 -21.25 22.15
C LYS A 36 7.67 -21.22 21.81
N GLU A 37 8.36 -22.32 22.09
CA GLU A 37 9.76 -22.52 21.71
C GLU A 37 9.89 -22.48 20.18
N GLY A 38 10.63 -21.50 19.66
CA GLY A 38 10.80 -21.25 18.22
C GLY A 38 10.19 -19.94 17.69
N ARG A 39 9.37 -19.21 18.49
CA ARG A 39 8.84 -17.89 18.11
C ARG A 39 9.26 -16.82 19.14
N PRO A 40 10.05 -15.80 18.76
CA PRO A 40 10.48 -14.76 19.71
C PRO A 40 9.27 -13.93 20.15
N VAL A 41 9.12 -13.78 21.46
CA VAL A 41 8.05 -12.96 22.03
C VAL A 41 8.49 -11.50 22.00
N ARG A 42 7.59 -10.61 21.55
CA ARG A 42 7.85 -9.17 21.46
C ARG A 42 6.76 -8.42 22.21
N CYS A 43 7.15 -7.47 23.05
CA CYS A 43 6.20 -6.55 23.66
C CYS A 43 5.53 -5.67 22.59
N ASN A 44 4.37 -5.10 22.94
CA ASN A 44 3.59 -4.25 22.03
C ASN A 44 4.43 -3.11 21.45
N ASP A 45 5.36 -2.54 22.23
CA ASP A 45 6.20 -1.43 21.79
C ASP A 45 7.31 -1.85 20.84
N CYS A 46 8.01 -2.95 21.12
CA CYS A 46 9.02 -3.50 20.21
C CYS A 46 8.39 -4.02 18.90
N PHE A 47 7.19 -4.60 18.99
CA PHE A 47 6.42 -4.99 17.82
C PHE A 47 6.02 -3.75 17.00
N LYS A 48 5.45 -2.71 17.63
CA LYS A 48 5.10 -1.45 16.94
C LYS A 48 6.30 -0.76 16.30
N LYS A 49 7.47 -0.79 16.95
CA LYS A 49 8.71 -0.18 16.45
C LYS A 49 9.33 -0.96 15.27
N SER A 50 9.22 -2.28 15.27
CA SER A 50 9.71 -3.14 14.18
C SER A 50 8.76 -3.23 13.00
N ARG A 51 7.52 -2.74 13.12
CA ARG A 51 6.61 -2.61 11.97
C ARG A 51 7.26 -1.67 10.96
N PRO A 52 7.39 -2.08 9.68
CA PRO A 52 7.75 -1.12 8.64
C PRO A 52 6.75 0.01 8.73
N ARG A 53 7.25 1.25 8.84
CA ARG A 53 6.40 2.44 8.84
C ARG A 53 5.48 2.28 7.64
N ARG A 54 4.18 2.07 7.88
CA ARG A 54 3.19 2.15 6.81
C ARG A 54 3.21 3.60 6.38
N SER A 55 4.11 3.93 5.47
CA SER A 55 4.06 5.15 4.70
C SER A 55 2.73 5.09 3.98
N PHE A 56 1.74 5.77 4.54
CA PHE A 56 0.60 6.28 3.79
C PHE A 56 1.05 7.35 2.77
N GLY A 57 2.36 7.55 2.58
CA GLY A 57 2.92 8.08 1.35
C GLY A 57 2.74 7.05 0.24
N ARG A 58 1.91 7.42 -0.75
CA ARG A 58 1.76 6.74 -2.05
C ARG A 58 3.08 6.09 -2.48
N PRO A 59 3.06 4.87 -3.05
CA PRO A 59 4.27 4.27 -3.59
C PRO A 59 4.89 5.28 -4.55
N GLN A 60 6.02 5.85 -4.12
CA GLN A 60 6.83 6.73 -4.96
C GLN A 60 7.44 5.78 -5.98
N PHE A 61 6.65 5.53 -7.04
CA PHE A 61 7.09 4.90 -8.26
C PHE A 61 8.48 5.43 -8.50
N ARG A 62 9.46 4.54 -8.35
CA ARG A 62 10.85 4.86 -8.66
C ARG A 62 10.78 5.59 -9.98
N ARG A 63 11.22 6.84 -9.96
CA ARG A 63 11.35 7.70 -11.12
C ARG A 63 12.35 6.98 -12.01
N ARG A 64 11.87 6.00 -12.78
CA ARG A 64 12.54 5.46 -13.95
C ARG A 64 12.88 6.72 -14.72
N GLU A 65 14.17 6.99 -14.93
CA GLU A 65 14.61 8.11 -15.75
C GLU A 65 13.86 7.96 -17.08
N ARG A 66 12.78 8.73 -17.25
CA ARG A 66 12.01 8.70 -18.48
C ARG A 66 12.84 9.52 -19.44
N GLU A 67 13.38 8.85 -20.45
CA GLU A 67 14.03 9.54 -21.56
C GLU A 67 13.00 10.50 -22.15
N MET A 68 13.32 11.78 -22.07
CA MET A 68 12.51 12.85 -22.62
C MET A 68 12.82 12.92 -24.12
N HIS A 69 11.85 12.63 -24.97
CA HIS A 69 12.02 12.70 -26.41
C HIS A 69 11.48 14.03 -26.94
N LYS A 70 12.26 14.68 -27.81
CA LYS A 70 11.83 15.90 -28.50
C LYS A 70 10.75 15.55 -29.53
N ALA A 71 9.66 16.32 -29.52
CA ALA A 71 8.58 16.17 -30.48
C ALA A 71 7.89 17.52 -30.74
N VAL A 72 7.19 17.63 -31.87
CA VAL A 72 6.42 18.81 -32.24
C VAL A 72 4.96 18.59 -31.88
N CYS A 73 4.36 19.51 -31.13
CA CYS A 73 2.94 19.44 -30.78
C CYS A 73 2.06 19.62 -32.03
N ALA A 74 1.08 18.75 -32.23
CA ALA A 74 0.17 18.80 -33.38
C ALA A 74 -0.80 19.99 -33.35
N GLU A 75 -1.06 20.57 -32.17
CA GLU A 75 -1.99 21.70 -32.00
C GLU A 75 -1.28 23.05 -32.01
N CYS A 76 -0.29 23.25 -31.13
CA CYS A 76 0.40 24.53 -31.02
C CYS A 76 1.66 24.63 -31.89
N LYS A 77 2.08 23.54 -32.55
CA LYS A 77 3.28 23.47 -33.41
C LYS A 77 4.60 23.82 -32.71
N GLN A 78 4.61 23.83 -31.38
CA GLN A 78 5.80 24.09 -30.59
C GLN A 78 6.60 22.80 -30.32
N GLU A 79 7.91 22.93 -30.20
CA GLU A 79 8.80 21.86 -29.76
C GLU A 79 8.57 21.60 -28.26
N CYS A 80 8.39 20.33 -27.90
CA CYS A 80 8.16 19.92 -26.53
C CYS A 80 8.86 18.60 -26.23
N GLU A 81 9.14 18.39 -24.95
CA GLU A 81 9.74 17.15 -24.45
C GLU A 81 8.66 16.25 -23.87
N VAL A 82 8.49 15.07 -24.46
CA VAL A 82 7.47 14.10 -24.05
C VAL A 82 8.13 12.83 -23.49
N PRO A 83 7.51 12.19 -22.47
CA PRO A 83 8.04 10.97 -21.86
C PRO A 83 7.73 9.70 -22.68
N PHE A 84 7.30 9.84 -23.93
CA PHE A 84 6.94 8.74 -24.83
C PHE A 84 7.59 8.96 -26.20
N LYS A 85 7.91 7.88 -26.91
CA LYS A 85 8.43 7.97 -28.27
C LYS A 85 7.31 8.41 -29.23
N PRO A 86 7.52 9.42 -30.08
CA PRO A 86 6.55 9.78 -31.12
C PRO A 86 6.37 8.59 -32.08
N VAL A 87 5.12 8.23 -32.37
CA VAL A 87 4.76 7.12 -33.26
C VAL A 87 4.05 7.69 -34.47
N GLU A 88 4.40 7.22 -35.67
CA GLU A 88 3.71 7.58 -36.90
C GLU A 88 2.23 7.17 -36.82
N GLY A 89 1.33 8.15 -36.97
CA GLY A 89 -0.12 7.94 -36.86
C GLY A 89 -0.76 8.35 -35.52
N LYS A 90 0.00 8.78 -34.49
CA LYS A 90 -0.55 9.37 -33.25
C LYS A 90 -0.10 10.83 -33.07
N PRO A 91 -1.02 11.79 -32.89
CA PRO A 91 -0.65 13.20 -32.70
C PRO A 91 0.02 13.40 -31.33
N VAL A 92 1.20 14.02 -31.35
CA VAL A 92 1.88 14.41 -30.12
C VAL A 92 1.26 15.71 -29.60
N LEU A 93 0.91 15.74 -28.32
CA LEU A 93 0.37 16.93 -27.66
C LEU A 93 1.27 17.33 -26.50
N CYS A 94 1.54 18.63 -26.37
CA CYS A 94 2.25 19.16 -25.22
C CYS A 94 1.39 19.01 -23.94
N ARG A 95 2.00 19.21 -22.76
CA ARG A 95 1.34 19.01 -21.47
C ARG A 95 0.07 19.86 -21.31
N ASP A 96 0.08 21.07 -21.85
CA ASP A 96 -1.01 22.03 -21.75
C ASP A 96 -2.15 21.68 -22.71
N CYS A 97 -1.83 21.40 -23.98
CA CYS A 97 -2.80 20.91 -24.96
C CYS A 97 -3.45 19.59 -24.51
N PHE A 98 -2.67 18.63 -24.00
CA PHE A 98 -3.21 17.35 -23.51
C PHE A 98 -4.15 17.56 -22.31
N ARG A 99 -3.80 18.46 -21.38
CA ARG A 99 -4.65 18.79 -20.23
C ARG A 99 -5.96 19.43 -20.69
N ASN A 100 -5.90 20.36 -21.65
CA ASN A 100 -7.07 21.04 -22.21
C ASN A 100 -7.99 20.09 -23.01
N LYS A 101 -7.41 19.18 -23.80
CA LYS A 101 -8.16 18.18 -24.57
C LYS A 101 -8.84 17.14 -23.68
N LYS A 102 -8.18 16.72 -22.59
CA LYS A 102 -8.76 15.76 -21.63
C LYS A 102 -9.97 16.33 -20.90
N SER A 103 -10.02 17.64 -20.64
CA SER A 103 -11.18 18.30 -20.03
C SER A 103 -12.39 18.42 -20.97
N GLN A 104 -12.20 18.34 -22.30
CA GLN A 104 -13.28 18.46 -23.28
C GLN A 104 -13.83 17.10 -23.75
N ASN A 105 -13.18 15.99 -23.39
CA ASN A 105 -13.46 14.66 -23.93
C ASN A 105 -13.99 13.67 -22.86
N GLN A 106 -14.64 14.20 -21.81
CA GLN A 106 -15.24 13.42 -20.70
C GLN A 106 -16.77 13.38 -20.74
N GLU A 107 -17.41 13.80 -21.84
CA GLU A 107 -18.88 13.77 -21.98
C GLU A 107 -19.41 12.78 -23.02
N GLU A 108 -18.56 11.91 -23.58
CA GLU A 108 -19.04 10.77 -24.36
C GLU A 108 -18.36 9.48 -23.91
N PHE A 109 -18.92 8.89 -22.85
CA PHE A 109 -19.14 7.45 -22.72
C PHE A 109 -20.19 7.15 -21.66
#